data_AF-A0A7C1VZ84-F1
#
_entry.id   AF-A0A7C1VZ84-F1
#
_cell.length_a   1.000
_cell.length_b   1.000
_cell.length_c   1.000
_cell.angle_alpha   90.00
_cell.angle_beta   90.00
_cell.angle_gamma   90.00
#
_symmetry.space_group_name_H-M   'P 1'
#
loop_
_entity.id
_entity.type
_entity.pdbx_description
1 polymer ?
#
loop_
_entity_poly.entity_id
_entity_poly.type
_entity_poly.pdbx_seq_one_letter_code
_entity_poly.pdbx_strand_id
1 'polypeptide(L)' 'RLIPAPGKKAGDHVVYGGLLGEGPVMAVNMGSHENRFVRLGGRIPAPIQSLVN' A
#
# COMPACT_ATOMS: atom_id res chain seq x y z
N ARG A 1 -0.58 1.94 -7.19
CA ARG A 1 -0.70 3.31 -6.62
C ARG A 1 -1.55 3.20 -5.37
N LEU A 2 -1.16 3.82 -4.25
CA LEU A 2 -1.97 3.87 -3.04
C LEU A 2 -2.63 5.24 -2.99
N ILE A 3 -3.96 5.28 -2.91
CA ILE A 3 -4.73 6.54 -2.84
C ILE A 3 -5.39 6.59 -1.46
N PRO A 4 -4.97 7.52 -0.58
CA PRO A 4 -5.63 7.71 0.71
C PRO A 4 -7.08 8.17 0.50
N ALA A 5 -8.01 7.61 1.27
CA ALA A 5 -9.41 8.02 1.29
C ALA A 5 -9.77 8.58 2.69
N PRO A 6 -9.47 9.87 2.98
CA PRO A 6 -9.72 10.45 4.29
C PRO A 6 -11.20 10.38 4.69
N GLY A 7 -11.47 10.00 5.94
CA GLY A 7 -12.83 9.93 6.47
C GLY A 7 -13.67 8.75 5.98
N LYS A 8 -13.12 7.87 5.14
CA LYS A 8 -13.78 6.63 4.68
C LYS A 8 -13.27 5.41 5.45
N LYS A 9 -14.11 4.38 5.52
CA LYS A 9 -13.82 3.09 6.17
C LYS A 9 -13.71 1.98 5.13
N ALA A 10 -13.10 0.86 5.53
CA ALA A 10 -13.04 -0.33 4.68
C ALA A 10 -14.44 -0.79 4.28
N GLY A 11 -14.64 -1.07 2.99
CA GLY A 11 -15.94 -1.39 2.40
C GLY A 11 -16.70 -0.19 1.85
N ASP A 12 -16.32 1.04 2.18
CA ASP A 12 -16.92 2.24 1.57
C ASP A 12 -16.51 2.38 0.10
N HIS A 13 -17.29 3.15 -0.66
CA HIS A 13 -16.91 3.60 -2.00
C HIS A 13 -16.38 5.04 -1.95
N VAL A 14 -15.29 5.30 -2.68
CA VAL A 14 -14.72 6.64 -2.85
C VAL A 14 -14.85 7.08 -4.30
N VAL A 15 -15.30 8.31 -4.51
CA VAL A 15 -15.51 8.92 -5.82
C VAL A 15 -14.64 10.16 -5.88
N TYR A 16 -13.66 10.15 -6.77
CA TYR A 16 -12.74 11.27 -6.99
C TYR A 16 -13.11 12.10 -8.23
N GLY A 17 -14.18 11.74 -8.94
CA GLY A 17 -14.69 12.44 -10.11
C GLY A 17 -14.03 12.02 -11.43
N GLY A 18 -14.49 12.59 -12.54
CA GLY A 18 -14.27 12.08 -13.91
C GLY A 18 -12.82 11.95 -14.39
N LEU A 19 -11.85 12.59 -13.75
CA LEU A 19 -10.42 12.44 -14.08
C LEU A 19 -9.74 11.30 -13.30
N LEU A 20 -10.17 11.06 -12.06
CA LEU A 20 -9.52 10.14 -11.12
C LEU A 20 -10.33 8.86 -10.87
N GLY A 21 -11.57 8.82 -11.35
CA GLY A 21 -12.47 7.67 -11.24
C GLY A 21 -13.01 7.44 -9.84
N GLU A 22 -13.43 6.21 -9.60
CA GLU A 22 -14.01 5.75 -8.33
C GLU A 22 -13.56 4.32 -8.02
N GLY A 23 -13.69 3.91 -6.77
CA GLY A 23 -13.41 2.54 -6.38
C GLY A 23 -13.66 2.24 -4.90
N PRO A 24 -13.57 0.94 -4.51
CA PRO A 24 -13.79 0.50 -3.15
C PRO A 24 -12.59 0.80 -2.24
N VAL A 25 -12.87 1.17 -1.00
CA VAL A 25 -11.87 1.34 0.05
C VAL A 25 -11.53 -0.03 0.63
N MET A 26 -10.29 -0.47 0.42
CA MET A 26 -9.81 -1.76 0.89
C MET A 26 -9.43 -1.71 2.38
N ALA A 27 -9.66 -2.83 3.08
CA ALA A 27 -9.12 -3.00 4.43
C ALA A 27 -7.58 -3.06 4.37
N VAL A 28 -6.93 -2.32 5.26
CA VAL A 28 -5.47 -2.33 5.41
C VAL A 28 -5.12 -3.12 6.65
N ASN A 29 -4.20 -4.08 6.52
CA ASN A 29 -3.63 -4.75 7.69
C ASN A 29 -2.70 -3.78 8.41
N MET A 30 -3.13 -3.27 9.56
CA MET A 30 -2.34 -2.32 10.36
C MET A 30 -1.28 -3.00 11.25
N GLY A 31 -1.24 -4.33 11.32
CA GLY A 31 -0.43 -5.05 12.30
C GLY A 31 -0.75 -4.63 13.75
N SER A 32 -0.08 -5.25 14.73
CA SER A 32 -0.24 -4.89 16.15
C SER A 32 0.90 -4.03 16.69
N HIS A 33 2.00 -3.86 15.94
CA HIS A 33 3.22 -3.22 16.42
C HIS A 33 3.93 -2.41 15.34
N GLU A 34 4.82 -1.54 15.80
CA GLU A 34 5.73 -0.78 14.95
C GLU A 34 6.50 -1.71 14.00
N ASN A 35 6.48 -1.42 12.71
CA ASN A 35 7.07 -2.29 11.70
C ASN A 35 8.60 -2.19 11.74
N ARG A 36 9.24 -3.08 12.53
CA ARG A 36 10.69 -3.15 12.69
C ARG A 36 11.43 -3.24 11.35
N PHE A 37 10.84 -3.92 10.36
CA PHE A 37 11.45 -4.08 9.04
C PHE A 37 11.58 -2.74 8.30
N VAL A 38 10.57 -1.87 8.37
CA VAL A 38 10.61 -0.53 7.74
C VAL A 38 11.70 0.35 8.36
N ARG A 39 12.01 0.17 9.65
CA ARG A 39 13.05 0.95 10.36
C ARG A 39 14.48 0.48 10.12
N LEU A 40 14.69 -0.71 9.52
CA LEU A 40 16.04 -1.24 9.29
C LEU A 40 16.87 -0.34 8.36
N GLY A 41 16.23 0.44 7.49
CA GLY A 41 16.91 1.35 6.57
C GLY A 41 17.93 0.63 5.67
N GLY A 42 18.87 1.37 5.09
CA GLY A 42 19.93 0.80 4.26
C GLY A 42 19.49 0.44 2.83
N ARG A 43 20.23 -0.50 2.20
CA ARG A 43 19.97 -0.95 0.82
C ARG A 43 19.65 -2.44 0.82
N ILE A 44 18.56 -2.81 0.14
CA ILE A 44 18.26 -4.22 -0.16
C ILE A 44 19.28 -4.66 -1.22
N PRO A 45 20.15 -5.65 -0.93
CA PRO A 45 21.16 -6.11 -1.88
C PRO A 45 20.50 -6.79 -3.08
N ALA A 46 21.21 -6.85 -4.19
CA ALA A 46 20.76 -7.59 -5.37
C ALA A 46 20.53 -9.07 -5.00
N PRO A 47 19.48 -9.72 -5.54
CA PRO A 47 19.29 -11.15 -5.39
C PRO A 47 20.51 -11.95 -5.88
N ILE A 48 20.89 -13.02 -5.16
CA ILE A 48 22.04 -13.89 -5.53
C ILE A 48 21.76 -14.61 -6.86
N GLN A 49 20.51 -15.01 -7.08
CA GLN A 49 20.05 -15.61 -8.32
C GLN A 49 19.11 -14.61 -9.00
N SER A 50 19.67 -13.79 -9.88
CA SER A 50 18.87 -12.98 -10.80
C SER A 50 18.15 -13.92 -11.78
N LEU A 51 16.90 -13.62 -12.11
CA LEU A 51 16.12 -14.40 -13.08
C LEU A 51 16.91 -14.55 -14.39
N VAL A 52 17.46 -15.74 -14.63
CA VAL A 52 17.78 -16.22 -15.97
C VAL A 52 16.41 -16.52 -16.60
N ASN A 53 16.06 -15.73 -17.61
CA ASN A 53 14.86 -15.97 -18.43
C ASN A 53 14.83 -17.40 -18.97
#